data_AF-A0A7V5X1H5-F1
#
_entry.id   AF-A0A7V5X1H5-F1
#
_cell.length_a   1.000
_cell.length_b   1.000
_cell.length_c   1.000
_cell.angle_alpha   90.00
_cell.angle_beta   90.00
_cell.angle_gamma   90.00
#
_symmetry.space_group_name_H-M   'P 1'
#
loop_
_entity.id
_entity.type
_entity.pdbx_description
1 polymer ?
#
loop_
_entity_poly.entity_id
_entity_poly.type
_entity_poly.pdbx_seq_one_letter_code
_entity_poly.pdbx_strand_id
1 'polypeptide(L)' 'MNVICIGLLHWPCIDKNGLEIATAITNLDLHDCARVCLTYGVDTLYIVHP' A
#
# COMPACT_ATOMS: atom_id res chain seq x y z
N MET A 1 18.57 -8.39 13.24
CA MET A 1 17.10 -8.25 13.13
C MET A 1 16.76 -8.10 11.67
N ASN A 2 15.77 -8.84 11.17
CA ASN A 2 15.30 -8.65 9.79
C ASN A 2 14.33 -7.48 9.76
N VAL A 3 14.57 -6.53 8.86
CA VAL A 3 13.69 -5.38 8.63
C VAL A 3 12.55 -5.84 7.73
N ILE A 4 11.31 -5.53 8.11
CA ILE A 4 10.10 -5.83 7.32
C ILE A 4 9.49 -4.50 6.91
N CYS A 5 9.17 -4.38 5.62
CA CYS A 5 8.47 -3.23 5.04
C CYS A 5 7.26 -3.71 4.24
N ILE A 6 6.27 -2.84 4.07
CA ILE A 6 5.04 -3.10 3.30
C ILE A 6 4.91 -2.03 2.21
N GLY A 7 4.37 -2.41 1.04
CA GLY A 7 3.96 -1.48 -0.02
C GLY A 7 2.45 -1.52 -0.25
N LEU A 8 1.80 -0.37 -0.18
CA LEU A 8 0.42 -0.16 -0.64
C LEU A 8 0.46 0.32 -2.09
N LEU A 9 0.22 -0.60 -3.03
CA LEU A 9 0.31 -0.34 -4.46
C LEU A 9 -1.00 0.22 -5.00
N HIS A 10 -0.93 1.45 -5.49
CA HIS A 10 -1.95 2.07 -6.34
C HIS A 10 -1.54 2.11 -7.82
N TRP A 11 -0.32 1.70 -8.17
CA TRP A 11 0.11 1.37 -9.53
C TRP A 11 1.32 0.42 -9.48
N PRO A 12 1.47 -0.51 -10.45
CA PRO A 12 0.47 -0.87 -11.46
C PRO A 12 -0.65 -1.72 -10.86
N CYS A 13 -1.89 -1.40 -11.20
CA CYS A 13 -3.07 -2.18 -10.83
C CYS A 13 -3.84 -2.62 -12.08
N ILE A 14 -4.56 -3.74 -12.00
CA ILE A 14 -5.37 -4.24 -13.12
C ILE A 14 -6.84 -3.85 -12.91
N ASP A 15 -7.44 -3.19 -13.89
CA ASP A 15 -8.85 -2.83 -13.87
C ASP A 15 -9.75 -4.03 -14.23
N LYS A 16 -11.07 -3.83 -14.16
CA LYS A 16 -12.06 -4.87 -14.51
C LYS A 16 -12.01 -5.35 -15.97
N ASN A 17 -11.36 -4.61 -16.85
CA ASN A 17 -11.18 -4.94 -18.27
C ASN A 17 -9.81 -5.58 -18.54
N GLY A 18 -8.98 -5.78 -17.51
CA GLY A 18 -7.64 -6.33 -17.65
C GLY A 18 -6.58 -5.30 -18.02
N LEU A 19 -6.87 -4.00 -17.98
CA LEU A 19 -5.93 -2.93 -18.32
C LEU A 19 -5.14 -2.48 -17.10
N GLU A 20 -3.87 -2.12 -17.32
CA GLU A 20 -3.04 -1.49 -16.29
C GLU A 20 -3.50 -0.06 -16.04
N ILE A 21 -3.78 0.27 -14.77
CA ILE A 21 -4.26 1.57 -14.32
C ILE A 21 -3.56 2.00 -13.03
N ALA A 22 -3.58 3.31 -12.77
CA ALA A 22 -3.37 3.85 -11.44
C ALA A 22 -4.73 3.99 -10.72
N THR A 23 -4.83 3.46 -9.50
CA THR A 23 -6.02 3.56 -8.66
C THR A 23 -5.92 4.76 -7.71
N ALA A 24 -7.07 5.25 -7.24
CA ALA A 24 -7.11 6.34 -6.28
C ALA A 24 -6.63 5.87 -4.89
N ILE A 25 -5.79 6.67 -4.24
CA ILE A 25 -5.41 6.47 -2.85
C ILE A 25 -6.61 6.83 -1.97
N THR A 26 -7.01 5.92 -1.07
CA THR A 26 -8.03 6.23 -0.08
C THR A 26 -7.38 6.57 1.26
N ASN A 27 -7.92 7.58 1.95
CA ASN A 27 -7.45 7.92 3.29
C ASN A 27 -7.64 6.75 4.27
N LEU A 28 -8.67 5.92 4.07
CA LEU A 28 -8.94 4.78 4.94
C LEU A 28 -7.82 3.74 4.84
N ASP A 29 -7.42 3.33 3.63
CA ASP A 29 -6.35 2.35 3.43
C ASP A 29 -5.02 2.85 4.02
N LEU A 30 -4.71 4.14 3.85
CA LEU A 30 -3.51 4.77 4.42
C LEU A 30 -3.49 4.62 5.96
N HIS A 31 -4.59 5.00 6.62
CA HIS A 31 -4.68 4.91 8.07
C HIS A 31 -4.71 3.45 8.56
N ASP A 32 -5.38 2.55 7.84
CA ASP A 32 -5.53 1.15 8.23
C ASP A 32 -4.19 0.41 8.12
N CYS A 33 -3.48 0.55 7.00
CA CYS A 33 -2.15 -0.02 6.83
C CYS A 33 -1.13 0.56 7.83
N ALA A 34 -1.19 1.86 8.14
CA ALA A 34 -0.32 2.47 9.13
C ALA A 34 -0.54 1.87 10.54
N ARG A 35 -1.80 1.65 10.95
CA ARG A 35 -2.11 1.00 12.23
C ARG A 35 -1.63 -0.45 12.28
N VAL A 36 -1.74 -1.19 11.18
CA VAL A 36 -1.19 -2.55 11.08
C VAL A 36 0.33 -2.53 11.25
N CYS A 37 1.03 -1.60 10.58
CA CYS A 37 2.48 -1.48 10.70
C CYS A 37 2.91 -1.23 12.16
N LEU A 38 2.24 -0.31 12.85
CA LEU A 38 2.49 -0.03 14.27
C LEU A 38 2.19 -1.22 15.19
N THR A 39 1.14 -1.99 14.89
CA THR A 39 0.72 -3.14 15.70
C THR A 39 1.74 -4.28 15.65
N TYR A 40 2.33 -4.52 14.47
CA TYR A 40 3.23 -5.65 14.24
C TYR A 40 4.72 -5.26 14.18
N GLY A 41 5.05 -3.98 14.40
CA GLY A 41 6.43 -3.51 14.36
C GLY A 41 7.05 -3.55 12.96
N VAL A 42 6.25 -3.30 11.91
CA VAL A 42 6.74 -3.11 10.54
C VAL A 42 7.43 -1.74 10.47
N ASP A 43 8.62 -1.71 9.88
CA ASP A 43 9.49 -0.53 9.88
C ASP A 43 8.95 0.58 8.98
N THR A 44 8.56 0.25 7.75
CA THR A 44 8.13 1.23 6.75
C THR A 44 6.91 0.77 5.96
N LEU A 45 5.97 1.69 5.75
CA LEU A 45 4.86 1.59 4.81
C LEU A 45 5.13 2.52 3.61
N TYR A 46 5.35 1.94 2.43
CA TYR A 46 5.48 2.66 1.18
C TYR A 46 4.13 2.82 0.51
N ILE A 47 3.81 4.02 0.04
CA ILE A 47 2.66 4.27 -0.83
C ILE A 47 3.20 4.36 -2.26
N VAL A 48 2.81 3.42 -3.11
CA VAL A 48 3.33 3.33 -4.48
C VAL A 48 2.26 3.84 -5.43
N HIS A 49 2.48 5.03 -5.98
CA HIS A 49 1.60 5.75 -6.90
C HIS A 49 2.49 6.53 -7.89
N PRO A 50 2.10 6.69 -9.17
CA PRO A 50 2.89 7.45 -10.15
C PRO A 50 3.08 8.93 -9.79
#